data_AF-A0A7W1GHL5-F1
#
_entry.id   AF-A0A7W1GHL5-F1
#
_cell.length_a   1.000
_cell.length_b   1.000
_cell.length_c   1.000
_cell.angle_alpha   90.00
_cell.angle_beta   90.00
_cell.angle_gamma   90.00
#
_symmetry.space_group_name_H-M   'P 1'
#
loop_
_entity.id
_entity.type
_entity.pdbx_description
1 polymer ?
#
loop_
_entity_poly.entity_id
_entity_poly.type
_entity_poly.pdbx_seq_one_letter_code
_entity_poly.pdbx_strand_id
1 'polypeptide(L)'
;PGTVDDLLAGVSGHGLMPPGLTPQGQSGTIVATHRTRIGTAPHGTLFVRYRPEPLGIEVIAVSRERRDGPALMMRVPDDGGESEGAGFLMATSLDAVVVPQPFANQSEVLAAGWSREPLRAVKPVPEEGQNLRAWSAKRAS
;
A
#
# COMPACT_ATOMS: atom_id res chain seq x y z
N PRO A 1 18.35 0.22 0.45
CA PRO A 1 17.87 -1.19 0.47
C PRO A 1 18.10 -1.78 -0.93
N GLY A 2 18.57 -3.02 -1.05
CA GLY A 2 18.77 -3.67 -2.35
C GLY A 2 17.56 -4.50 -2.79
N THR A 3 16.80 -5.00 -1.83
CA THR A 3 15.65 -5.88 -2.01
C THR A 3 14.43 -5.40 -1.23
N VAL A 4 13.25 -5.99 -1.51
CA VAL A 4 12.05 -5.73 -0.71
C VAL A 4 12.22 -6.19 0.74
N ASP A 5 12.99 -7.26 0.97
CA ASP A 5 13.23 -7.76 2.31
C ASP A 5 14.13 -6.80 3.10
N ASP A 6 15.14 -6.19 2.46
CA ASP A 6 15.93 -5.13 3.10
C ASP A 6 15.08 -3.91 3.45
N LEU A 7 14.14 -3.54 2.55
CA LEU A 7 13.20 -2.44 2.80
C LEU A 7 12.32 -2.75 4.00
N LEU A 8 11.67 -3.94 4.03
CA LEU A 8 10.77 -4.34 5.11
C LEU A 8 11.50 -4.57 6.43
N ALA A 9 12.73 -5.08 6.40
CA ALA A 9 13.60 -5.20 7.55
C ALA A 9 13.94 -3.82 8.13
N GLY A 10 14.26 -2.85 7.27
CA GLY A 10 14.48 -1.46 7.69
C GLY A 10 13.22 -0.85 8.33
N VAL A 11 12.06 -0.97 7.68
CA VAL A 11 10.79 -0.45 8.19
C VAL A 11 10.44 -1.08 9.54
N SER A 12 10.65 -2.40 9.69
CA SER A 12 10.41 -3.11 10.95
C SER A 12 11.42 -2.72 12.05
N GLY A 13 12.71 -2.65 11.71
CA GLY A 13 13.80 -2.29 12.62
C GLY A 13 13.70 -0.87 13.17
N HIS A 14 13.07 0.04 12.42
CA HIS A 14 12.77 1.41 12.88
C HIS A 14 11.41 1.54 13.58
N GLY A 15 10.68 0.44 13.82
CA GLY A 15 9.37 0.47 14.47
C GLY A 15 8.30 1.22 13.65
N LEU A 16 8.45 1.24 12.32
CA LEU A 16 7.55 1.93 11.39
C LEU A 16 6.48 0.99 10.82
N MET A 17 6.45 -0.28 11.25
CA MET A 17 5.38 -1.20 10.88
C MET A 17 4.06 -0.81 11.54
N PRO A 18 2.99 -0.57 10.75
CA PRO A 18 1.67 -0.33 11.29
C PRO A 18 1.22 -1.48 12.20
N PRO A 19 0.48 -1.18 13.29
CA PRO A 19 -0.09 -2.21 14.14
C PRO A 19 -0.94 -3.20 13.34
N GLY A 20 -0.79 -4.49 13.65
CA GLY A 20 -1.54 -5.57 12.98
C GLY A 20 -0.94 -6.03 11.66
N LEU A 21 0.15 -5.44 11.17
CA LEU A 21 0.88 -5.93 10.00
C LEU A 21 2.07 -6.78 10.43
N THR A 22 2.20 -7.97 9.83
CA THR A 22 3.31 -8.89 10.13
C THR A 22 3.90 -9.43 8.82
N PRO A 23 5.20 -9.19 8.55
CA PRO A 23 5.89 -9.83 7.43
C PRO A 23 5.77 -11.35 7.52
N GLN A 24 5.54 -12.00 6.38
CA GLN A 24 5.54 -13.45 6.27
C GLN A 24 6.90 -13.94 5.79
N GLY A 25 7.15 -15.25 5.91
CA GLY A 25 8.37 -15.88 5.38
C GLY A 25 8.51 -15.80 3.86
N GLN A 26 7.46 -15.38 3.14
CA GLN A 26 7.50 -15.11 1.72
C GLN A 26 7.89 -13.65 1.46
N SER A 27 8.92 -13.45 0.63
CA SER A 27 9.45 -12.14 0.28
C SER A 27 8.36 -11.16 -0.16
N GLY A 28 8.40 -9.95 0.39
CA GLY A 28 7.43 -8.89 0.09
C GLY A 28 5.99 -9.16 0.54
N THR A 29 5.69 -10.23 1.27
CA THR A 29 4.32 -10.55 1.70
C THR A 29 4.12 -10.15 3.16
N ILE A 30 3.06 -9.38 3.43
CA ILE A 30 2.66 -8.96 4.77
C ILE A 30 1.23 -9.43 5.00
N VAL A 31 0.97 -10.05 6.14
CA VAL A 31 -0.40 -10.39 6.55
C VAL A 31 -0.93 -9.27 7.43
N ALA A 32 -2.09 -8.76 7.04
CA ALA A 32 -2.86 -7.84 7.85
C ALA A 32 -3.75 -8.64 8.80
N THR A 33 -3.62 -8.35 10.08
CA THR A 33 -4.37 -8.99 11.15
C THR A 33 -5.14 -7.96 11.96
N HIS A 34 -6.29 -8.37 12.50
CA HIS A 34 -7.06 -7.52 13.41
C HIS A 34 -7.36 -8.29 14.70
N ARG A 35 -7.56 -7.54 15.78
CA ARG A 35 -7.89 -8.11 17.09
C ARG A 35 -9.38 -8.43 17.14
N THR A 36 -9.69 -9.68 17.46
CA THR A 36 -11.05 -10.17 17.72
C THR A 36 -11.22 -10.47 19.21
N ARG A 37 -12.45 -10.81 19.64
CA ARG A 37 -12.72 -11.25 21.01
C ARG A 37 -12.00 -12.56 21.38
N ILE A 38 -11.63 -13.39 20.40
CA ILE A 38 -11.09 -14.74 20.62
C ILE A 38 -9.57 -14.80 20.29
N GLY A 39 -8.99 -13.72 19.77
CA GLY A 39 -7.57 -13.66 19.41
C GLY A 39 -7.31 -12.76 18.21
N THR A 40 -6.17 -12.93 17.56
CA THR A 40 -5.80 -12.18 16.35
C THR A 40 -6.16 -13.00 15.11
N ALA A 41 -6.89 -12.39 14.16
CA ALA A 41 -7.33 -13.06 12.94
C ALA A 41 -6.82 -12.34 11.68
N PRO A 42 -6.37 -13.07 10.64
CA PRO A 42 -5.99 -12.47 9.37
C PRO A 42 -7.22 -11.91 8.65
N HIS A 43 -7.11 -10.70 8.11
CA HIS A 43 -8.18 -10.02 7.35
C HIS A 43 -7.76 -9.61 5.94
N GLY A 44 -6.45 -9.65 5.62
CA GLY A 44 -5.97 -9.38 4.28
C GLY A 44 -4.49 -9.68 4.11
N THR A 45 -4.04 -9.61 2.86
CA THR A 45 -2.65 -9.78 2.48
C THR A 45 -2.21 -8.53 1.73
N LEU A 46 -1.03 -8.00 2.08
CA LEU A 46 -0.36 -6.95 1.33
C LEU A 46 0.82 -7.58 0.58
N PHE A 47 0.89 -7.32 -0.71
CA PHE A 47 2.06 -7.60 -1.54
C PHE A 47 2.83 -6.31 -1.72
N VAL A 48 4.02 -6.25 -1.13
CA VAL A 48 4.98 -5.17 -1.29
C VAL A 48 6.00 -5.58 -2.33
N ARG A 49 6.24 -4.69 -3.28
CA ARG A 49 7.24 -4.84 -4.33
C ARG A 49 8.14 -3.61 -4.29
N TYR A 50 9.43 -3.85 -4.46
CA TYR A 50 10.44 -2.81 -4.39
C TYR A 50 11.44 -2.99 -5.53
N ARG A 51 11.80 -1.88 -6.18
CA ARG A 51 12.96 -1.79 -7.05
C ARG A 51 13.77 -0.54 -6.69
N PRO A 52 15.11 -0.62 -6.63
CA PRO A 52 15.95 0.52 -6.29
C PRO A 52 16.17 1.49 -7.45
N GLU A 53 16.16 1.01 -8.70
CA GLU A 53 16.41 1.82 -9.91
C GLU A 53 15.53 1.35 -11.10
N PRO A 54 14.71 2.22 -11.70
CA PRO A 54 14.26 3.49 -11.12
C PRO A 54 13.50 3.23 -9.83
N LEU A 55 13.71 4.05 -8.79
CA LEU A 55 13.09 3.87 -7.48
C LEU A 55 11.59 3.62 -7.62
N GLY A 56 11.10 2.52 -7.08
CA GLY A 56 9.69 2.16 -7.13
C GLY A 56 9.27 1.29 -5.96
N ILE A 57 8.17 1.66 -5.33
CA ILE A 57 7.46 0.90 -4.32
C ILE A 57 6.04 0.68 -4.85
N GLU A 58 5.60 -0.57 -4.88
CA GLU A 58 4.22 -0.94 -5.19
C GLU A 58 3.66 -1.74 -4.01
N VAL A 59 2.49 -1.35 -3.52
CA VAL A 59 1.78 -2.04 -2.44
C VAL A 59 0.41 -2.43 -2.94
N ILE A 60 0.10 -3.72 -2.90
CA ILE A 60 -1.19 -4.28 -3.32
C ILE A 60 -1.85 -4.91 -2.10
N ALA A 61 -2.94 -4.32 -1.62
CA ALA A 61 -3.77 -4.88 -0.56
C ALA A 61 -4.88 -5.73 -1.18
N VAL A 62 -4.93 -7.01 -0.81
CA VAL A 62 -5.97 -7.95 -1.21
C VAL A 62 -6.72 -8.39 0.04
N SER A 63 -8.01 -8.05 0.07
CA SER A 63 -8.97 -8.45 1.09
C SER A 63 -9.15 -9.96 1.14
N ARG A 64 -9.37 -10.52 2.34
CA ARG A 64 -9.65 -11.95 2.48
C ARG A 64 -11.09 -12.28 2.06
N GLU A 65 -12.04 -11.42 2.37
CA GLU A 65 -13.45 -11.62 2.08
C GLU A 65 -14.04 -10.43 1.31
N ARG A 66 -15.07 -10.69 0.50
CA ARG A 66 -15.79 -9.68 -0.30
C ARG A 66 -16.27 -8.49 0.55
N ARG A 67 -16.66 -8.74 1.80
CA ARG A 67 -17.17 -7.70 2.72
C ARG A 67 -16.10 -6.71 3.18
N ASP A 68 -14.82 -7.07 3.06
CA ASP A 68 -13.71 -6.22 3.49
C ASP A 68 -13.35 -5.16 2.43
N GLY A 69 -14.03 -5.19 1.27
CA GLY A 69 -13.90 -4.22 0.21
C GLY A 69 -12.97 -4.65 -0.92
N PRO A 70 -12.83 -3.82 -1.97
CA PRO A 70 -12.03 -4.13 -3.14
C PRO A 70 -10.54 -4.16 -2.83
N ALA A 71 -9.79 -4.89 -3.66
CA ALA A 71 -8.34 -4.81 -3.62
C ALA A 71 -7.86 -3.42 -4.04
N LEU A 72 -6.79 -2.95 -3.41
CA LEU A 72 -6.21 -1.63 -3.62
C LEU A 72 -4.75 -1.76 -4.03
N MET A 73 -4.28 -0.90 -4.92
CA MET A 73 -2.88 -0.81 -5.34
C MET A 73 -2.42 0.63 -5.23
N MET A 74 -1.27 0.85 -4.60
CA MET A 74 -0.60 2.14 -4.56
C MET A 74 0.82 2.02 -5.09
N ARG A 75 1.28 3.05 -5.80
CA ARG A 75 2.64 3.14 -6.34
C ARG A 75 3.30 4.44 -5.91
N VAL A 76 4.57 4.34 -5.53
CA VAL A 76 5.41 5.48 -5.15
C VAL A 76 6.78 5.34 -5.85
N PRO A 77 7.17 6.29 -6.71
CA PRO A 77 6.36 7.40 -7.21
C PRO A 77 5.10 6.91 -7.95
N ASP A 78 4.10 7.77 -8.03
CA ASP A 78 2.88 7.46 -8.81
C ASP A 78 3.23 7.44 -10.30
N ASP A 79 2.63 6.50 -11.04
CA ASP A 79 2.82 6.39 -12.50
C ASP A 79 1.93 7.36 -13.28
N GLY A 80 1.01 8.07 -12.60
CA GLY A 80 0.23 9.14 -13.19
C GLY A 80 1.12 10.31 -13.63
N GLY A 81 0.84 10.90 -14.79
CA GLY A 81 1.50 12.12 -15.21
C GLY A 81 1.27 13.25 -14.20
N GLU A 82 2.18 14.24 -14.15
CA GLU A 82 2.12 15.35 -13.18
C GLU A 82 0.75 16.07 -13.11
N SER A 83 -0.05 15.99 -14.17
CA SER A 83 -1.38 16.59 -14.27
C SER A 83 -2.51 15.81 -13.56
N GLU A 84 -2.35 14.52 -13.26
CA GLU A 84 -3.42 13.70 -12.66
C GLU A 84 -3.44 13.75 -11.12
N GLY A 85 -2.38 14.24 -10.49
CA GLY A 85 -2.20 14.21 -9.04
C GLY A 85 -2.05 12.78 -8.49
N ALA A 86 -1.88 12.68 -7.17
CA ALA A 86 -1.72 11.38 -6.51
C ALA A 86 -3.02 10.55 -6.62
N GLY A 87 -2.86 9.29 -7.02
CA GLY A 87 -3.95 8.33 -7.12
C GLY A 87 -3.61 6.98 -6.52
N PHE A 88 -4.60 6.11 -6.50
CA PHE A 88 -4.45 4.70 -6.24
C PHE A 88 -5.28 3.92 -7.26
N LEU A 89 -5.03 2.62 -7.42
CA LEU A 89 -5.87 1.77 -8.25
C LEU A 89 -6.75 0.87 -7.39
N MET A 90 -7.98 0.66 -7.82
CA MET A 90 -8.97 -0.17 -7.16
C MET A 90 -9.40 -1.27 -8.12
N ALA A 91 -9.46 -2.52 -7.64
CA ALA A 91 -10.02 -3.61 -8.44
C ALA A 91 -11.51 -3.37 -8.69
N THR A 92 -11.95 -3.52 -9.94
CA THR A 92 -13.37 -3.34 -10.32
C THR A 92 -14.23 -4.56 -10.00
N SER A 93 -13.59 -5.71 -9.74
CA SER A 93 -14.22 -6.92 -9.24
C SER A 93 -13.80 -7.21 -7.80
N LEU A 94 -14.76 -7.69 -6.99
CA LEU A 94 -14.50 -8.18 -5.65
C LEU A 94 -14.17 -9.69 -5.62
N ASP A 95 -14.46 -10.40 -6.72
CA ASP A 95 -14.19 -11.83 -6.85
C ASP A 95 -13.08 -12.05 -7.89
N ALA A 96 -12.19 -13.01 -7.64
CA ALA A 96 -11.11 -13.41 -8.56
C ALA A 96 -10.20 -12.24 -9.02
N VAL A 97 -9.74 -11.41 -8.08
CA VAL A 97 -8.80 -10.32 -8.36
C VAL A 97 -7.54 -10.84 -9.04
N VAL A 98 -7.28 -10.36 -10.26
CA VAL A 98 -6.03 -10.63 -10.97
C VAL A 98 -4.99 -9.63 -10.51
N VAL A 99 -4.02 -10.11 -9.74
CA VAL A 99 -2.88 -9.30 -9.29
C VAL A 99 -1.90 -9.14 -10.47
N PRO A 100 -1.64 -7.91 -10.95
CA PRO A 100 -0.72 -7.68 -12.07
C PRO A 100 0.71 -8.11 -11.74
N GLN A 101 1.55 -8.29 -12.77
CA GLN A 101 2.99 -8.46 -12.58
C GLN A 101 3.61 -7.23 -11.88
N PRO A 102 4.73 -7.40 -11.16
CA PRO A 102 5.40 -6.29 -10.49
C PRO A 102 5.67 -5.11 -11.43
N PHE A 103 5.17 -3.93 -11.07
CA PHE A 103 5.36 -2.70 -11.85
C PHE A 103 4.89 -2.80 -13.31
N ALA A 104 3.86 -3.63 -13.58
CA ALA A 104 3.17 -3.66 -14.87
C ALA A 104 2.74 -2.25 -15.30
N ASN A 105 2.80 -1.93 -16.59
CA ASN A 105 2.43 -0.59 -17.05
C ASN A 105 0.93 -0.33 -16.86
N GLN A 106 0.51 0.94 -16.96
CA GLN A 106 -0.88 1.31 -16.65
C GLN A 106 -1.90 0.57 -17.52
N SER A 107 -1.64 0.36 -18.82
CA SER A 107 -2.60 -0.33 -19.69
C SER A 107 -2.78 -1.81 -19.31
N GLU A 108 -1.70 -2.49 -18.90
CA GLU A 108 -1.75 -3.86 -18.36
C GLU A 108 -2.57 -3.94 -17.07
N VAL A 109 -2.39 -2.96 -16.18
CA VAL A 109 -3.14 -2.91 -14.90
C VAL A 109 -4.63 -2.66 -15.16
N LEU A 110 -4.97 -1.74 -16.07
CA LEU A 110 -6.36 -1.49 -16.46
C LEU A 110 -7.00 -2.73 -17.12
N ALA A 111 -6.26 -3.41 -18.01
CA ALA A 111 -6.71 -4.65 -18.64
C ALA A 111 -6.93 -5.80 -17.64
N ALA A 112 -6.20 -5.79 -16.52
CA ALA A 112 -6.40 -6.73 -15.41
C ALA A 112 -7.62 -6.41 -14.52
N GLY A 113 -8.43 -5.41 -14.89
CA GLY A 113 -9.67 -5.07 -14.18
C GLY A 113 -9.45 -4.14 -12.98
N TRP A 114 -8.54 -3.18 -13.12
CA TRP A 114 -8.32 -2.13 -12.12
C TRP A 114 -8.74 -0.77 -12.68
N SER A 115 -9.27 0.11 -11.83
CA SER A 115 -9.58 1.51 -12.15
C SER A 115 -8.70 2.44 -11.33
N ARG A 116 -8.26 3.55 -11.91
CA ARG A 116 -7.54 4.59 -11.17
C ARG A 116 -8.54 5.48 -10.46
N GLU A 117 -8.34 5.65 -9.16
CA GLU A 117 -9.12 6.53 -8.30
C GLU A 117 -8.23 7.68 -7.82
N PRO A 118 -8.70 8.94 -7.90
CA PRO A 118 -7.95 10.06 -7.34
C PRO A 118 -7.88 9.93 -5.83
N LEU A 119 -6.70 10.18 -5.25
CA LEU A 119 -6.57 10.30 -3.81
C LEU A 119 -7.21 11.64 -3.40
N ARG A 120 -8.52 11.59 -3.11
CA ARG A 120 -9.25 12.75 -2.59
C ARG A 120 -8.78 12.98 -1.16
N ALA A 121 -7.69 13.73 -1.01
CA ALA A 121 -7.29 14.21 0.30
C ALA A 121 -8.44 15.03 0.88
N VAL A 122 -9.07 14.52 1.94
CA VAL A 122 -9.82 15.40 2.84
C VAL A 122 -8.78 16.41 3.30
N LYS A 123 -8.97 17.68 2.93
CA LYS A 123 -8.09 18.75 3.39
C LYS A 123 -8.13 18.65 4.92
N PRO A 124 -7.02 18.27 5.59
CA PRO A 124 -7.04 18.15 7.03
C PRO A 124 -7.51 19.49 7.57
N VAL A 125 -8.40 19.48 8.56
CA VAL A 125 -8.80 20.74 9.19
C VAL A 125 -7.53 21.46 9.66
N PRO A 126 -7.48 22.81 9.64
CA PRO A 126 -6.23 23.56 9.76
C PRO A 126 -5.33 23.16 10.94
N GLU A 127 -5.94 22.67 12.01
CA GLU A 127 -5.28 22.12 13.20
C GLU A 127 -4.58 20.78 12.95
N GLU A 128 -5.24 19.81 12.31
CA GLU A 128 -4.65 18.52 11.90
C GLU A 128 -3.49 18.72 10.92
N GLY A 129 -3.62 19.68 9.99
CA GLY A 129 -2.57 20.03 9.05
C GLY A 129 -1.35 20.69 9.69
N GLN A 130 -1.51 21.36 10.83
CA GLN A 130 -0.39 21.88 11.63
C GLN A 130 0.28 20.76 12.43
N ASN A 131 -0.52 19.87 13.03
CA ASN A 131 -0.01 18.73 13.78
C ASN A 131 0.78 17.76 12.89
N LEU A 132 0.32 17.51 11.66
CA LEU A 132 1.02 16.65 10.70
C LEU A 132 2.36 17.27 10.26
N ARG A 133 2.41 18.58 10.05
CA ARG A 133 3.65 19.33 9.74
C ARG A 133 4.62 19.36 10.90
N ALA A 134 4.13 19.53 12.11
CA ALA A 134 4.95 19.49 13.32
C ALA A 134 5.54 18.08 13.55
N TRP A 135 4.76 17.03 13.24
CA TRP A 135 5.23 15.65 13.29
C TRP A 135 6.31 15.36 12.23
N SER A 136 6.13 15.83 10.98
CA SER A 136 7.11 15.59 9.91
C SER A 136 8.41 16.37 10.12
N ALA A 137 8.35 17.61 10.62
CA ALA A 137 9.53 18.42 10.89
C ALA A 137 10.44 17.83 11.97
N LYS A 138 9.87 17.18 13.00
CA LYS A 138 10.64 16.51 14.07
C LYS A 138 11.41 15.27 13.62
N ARG A 139 11.15 14.77 12.41
CA ARG A 139 11.73 13.53 11.87
C ARG A 139 12.64 13.74 10.66
N ALA A 140 12.74 14.99 10.18
CA ALA A 140 13.69 15.42 9.15
C ALA A 140 15.01 15.97 9.73
N SER A 141 15.16 15.94 11.06
CA SER A 141 16.36 16.28 11.84
C SER A 141 16.98 15.02 12.44
#